data_AF-A0A496THA3-F1
#
_entry.id   AF-A0A496THA3-F1
#
_cell.length_a   1.000
_cell.length_b   1.000
_cell.length_c   1.000
_cell.angle_alpha   90.00
_cell.angle_beta   90.00
_cell.angle_gamma   90.00
#
_symmetry.space_group_name_H-M   'P 1'
#
loop_
_entity.id
_entity.type
_entity.pdbx_description
1 polymer ?
#
loop_
_entity_poly.entity_id
_entity_poly.type
_entity_poly.pdbx_seq_one_letter_code
_entity_poly.pdbx_strand_id
1 'polypeptide(L)' 'MTTLLATIFVLGVLVFLHEFGHFIVAKIVGVRVNRFSLGFPPRLIGKKIGETDYCISAIPL' A
#
# COMPACT_ATOMS: atom_id res chain seq x y z
N MET A 1 -9.75 23.61 7.30
CA MET A 1 -9.31 23.04 6.01
C MET A 1 -7.90 22.46 6.07
N THR A 2 -6.93 23.14 6.68
CA THR A 2 -5.56 22.63 6.90
C THR A 2 -5.53 21.31 7.68
N THR A 3 -6.34 21.19 8.73
CA THR A 3 -6.43 19.98 9.57
C THR A 3 -6.86 18.74 8.78
N LEU A 4 -7.92 18.85 7.98
CA LEU A 4 -8.43 17.72 7.18
C LEU A 4 -7.39 17.23 6.16
N LEU A 5 -6.76 18.16 5.44
CA LEU A 5 -5.69 17.85 4.49
C LEU A 5 -4.48 17.22 5.19
N ALA A 6 -4.08 17.77 6.34
CA ALA A 6 -2.98 17.24 7.13
C ALA A 6 -3.29 15.83 7.65
N THR A 7 -4.52 15.57 8.11
CA THR A 7 -4.94 14.24 8.58
C THR A 7 -4.89 13.20 7.45
N ILE A 8 -5.44 13.51 6.27
CA ILE A 8 -5.39 12.60 5.12
C ILE A 8 -3.95 12.31 4.71
N PHE A 9 -3.09 13.33 4.71
CA PHE A 9 -1.68 13.17 4.37
C PHE A 9 -0.93 12.30 5.39
N VAL A 10 -1.05 12.61 6.68
CA VAL A 10 -0.33 11.88 7.74
C VAL A 10 -0.80 10.43 7.83
N LEU A 11 -2.12 10.20 7.81
CA LEU A 11 -2.66 8.83 7.81
C LEU A 11 -2.25 8.08 6.54
N GLY A 12 -2.33 8.72 5.37
CA GLY A 12 -1.90 8.11 4.11
C GLY A 12 -0.44 7.68 4.12
N VAL A 13 0.46 8.52 4.64
CA VAL A 13 1.89 8.18 4.77
C VAL A 13 2.12 7.09 5.82
N LEU A 14 1.43 7.14 6.96
CA LEU A 14 1.57 6.17 8.04
C LEU A 14 1.16 4.77 7.57
N VAL A 15 -0.01 4.68 6.95
CA VAL A 15 -0.58 3.45 6.39
C VAL A 15 0.36 2.88 5.32
N PHE A 16 0.77 3.71 4.35
CA PHE A 16 1.73 3.33 3.33
C PHE A 16 3.02 2.73 3.91
N LEU A 17 3.62 3.38 4.90
CA LEU A 17 4.85 2.90 5.54
C LEU A 17 4.62 1.60 6.31
N HIS A 18 3.46 1.44 6.95
CA HIS A 18 3.09 0.23 7.68
C HIS A 18 3.00 -0.98 6.73
N GLU A 19 2.24 -0.88 5.65
CA GLU A 19 2.13 -1.98 4.68
C GLU A 19 3.45 -2.23 3.95
N PHE A 20 4.17 -1.16 3.61
CA PHE A 20 5.48 -1.28 2.98
C PHE A 20 6.49 -2.00 3.88
N GLY A 21 6.43 -1.78 5.19
CA GLY A 21 7.21 -2.51 6.18
C GLY A 21 6.93 -4.02 6.15
N HIS A 22 5.65 -4.42 6.19
CA HIS A 22 5.27 -5.83 6.04
C HIS A 22 5.74 -6.43 4.72
N PHE A 23 5.60 -5.66 3.63
CA PHE A 23 6.05 -6.09 2.31
C PHE A 23 7.56 -6.34 2.27
N ILE A 24 8.37 -5.41 2.78
CA ILE A 24 9.82 -5.55 2.84
C ILE A 24 10.19 -6.78 3.66
N VAL A 25 9.65 -6.92 4.87
CA VAL A 25 9.98 -8.04 5.76
C VAL A 25 9.60 -9.37 5.10
N ALA A 26 8.43 -9.46 4.47
CA ALA A 26 8.01 -10.65 3.73
C ALA A 26 9.00 -10.99 2.59
N LYS A 27 9.44 -9.99 1.82
CA LYS A 27 10.42 -10.18 0.74
C LYS A 27 11.80 -10.60 1.26
N ILE A 28 12.26 -10.03 2.39
CA ILE A 28 13.55 -10.37 3.00
C ILE A 28 13.56 -11.81 3.53
N VAL A 29 12.47 -12.25 4.15
CA VAL A 29 12.34 -13.62 4.68
C VAL A 29 12.06 -14.67 3.58
N GLY A 30 11.95 -14.23 2.32
CA GLY A 30 11.75 -15.12 1.16
C GLY A 30 10.29 -15.53 0.96
N VAL A 31 9.33 -14.87 1.62
CA VAL A 31 7.90 -15.09 1.41
C VAL A 31 7.49 -14.48 0.06
N ARG A 32 6.84 -15.28 -0.78
CA ARG A 32 6.30 -14.82 -2.07
C ARG A 32 5.06 -13.95 -1.84
N VAL A 33 5.18 -12.67 -2.20
CA VAL A 33 4.06 -11.73 -2.16
C VAL A 33 3.44 -11.61 -3.55
N ASN A 34 2.23 -12.14 -3.71
CA ASN A 34 1.50 -12.12 -5.00
C ASN A 34 0.93 -10.73 -5.33
N ARG A 35 0.51 -9.98 -4.30
CA ARG A 35 -0.07 -8.63 -4.46
C ARG A 35 0.32 -7.75 -3.28
N PHE A 36 0.79 -6.55 -3.61
CA PHE A 36 0.96 -5.44 -2.68
C PHE A 36 -0.10 -4.38 -3.03
N SER A 37 -1.10 -4.21 -2.17
CA SER A 37 -2.19 -3.24 -2.39
C SER A 37 -2.15 -2.16 -1.33
N LEU A 38 -2.15 -0.89 -1.76
CA LEU A 38 -2.41 0.24 -0.90
C LEU A 38 -3.91 0.53 -0.90
N GLY A 39 -4.58 0.22 0.20
CA GLY A 39 -6.02 0.34 0.36
C GLY A 39 -6.83 -0.90 -0.06
N PHE A 40 -8.15 -0.82 0.14
CA PHE A 40 -9.13 -1.85 -0.17
C PHE A 40 -9.77 -1.67 -1.56
N PRO A 41 -10.25 -2.77 -2.18
CA PRO A 41 -10.94 -2.74 -3.48
C PRO A 41 -12.06 -1.67 -3.54
N PRO A 42 -12.37 -1.14 -4.74
CA PRO A 42 -11.89 -1.56 -6.06
C PRO A 42 -10.46 -1.10 -6.39
N ARG A 43 -9.72 -1.89 -7.19
CA ARG A 43 -8.40 -1.51 -7.72
C ARG A 43 -8.57 -0.30 -8.63
N LEU A 44 -7.80 0.76 -8.38
CA LEU A 44 -7.76 1.94 -9.26
C LEU A 44 -6.68 1.77 -10.33
N ILE A 45 -5.45 1.54 -9.88
CA ILE A 45 -4.28 1.47 -10.76
C ILE A 45 -3.28 0.48 -10.18
N GLY A 46 -2.47 -0.15 -11.04
CA GLY A 46 -1.39 -0.99 -10.55
C GLY A 46 -0.58 -1.61 -11.67
N LYS A 47 0.64 -2.01 -11.35
CA LYS A 47 1.59 -2.64 -12.26
C LYS A 47 2.15 -3.91 -11.64
N LYS A 48 2.19 -4.99 -12.43
CA LYS A 48 2.90 -6.20 -12.04
C LYS A 48 4.39 -6.03 -12.33
N ILE A 49 5.24 -6.22 -11.31
CA ILE A 49 6.69 -6.20 -11.46
C ILE A 49 7.23 -7.50 -10.87
N GLY A 50 7.79 -8.35 -11.74
CA GLY A 50 8.18 -9.71 -11.38
C GLY A 50 6.98 -10.55 -10.95
N GLU A 51 7.04 -11.09 -9.74
CA GLU A 51 5.98 -11.92 -9.16
C GLU A 51 4.91 -11.13 -8.38
N THR A 52 5.16 -9.84 -8.10
CA THR A 52 4.30 -9.02 -7.25
C THR A 52 3.46 -8.04 -8.08
N ASP A 53 2.15 -8.07 -7.89
CA ASP A 53 1.20 -7.07 -8.42
C ASP A 53 1.13 -5.89 -7.45
N TYR A 54 1.71 -4.74 -7.84
CA TYR A 54 1.66 -3.51 -7.05
C TYR A 54 0.43 -2.73 -7.47
N CYS A 55 -0.52 -2.51 -6.57
CA CYS A 55 -1.74 -1.77 -6.89
C CYS A 55 -2.10 -0.75 -5.82
N ILE A 56 -2.82 0.28 -6.24
CA ILE A 56 -3.48 1.27 -5.41
C ILE A 56 -4.98 1.06 -5.60
N SER A 57 -5.71 0.95 -4.50
CA SER A 57 -7.14 0.71 -4.49
C SER A 57 -7.90 1.92 -3.93
N ALA A 58 -9.21 1.98 -4.17
CA ALA A 58 -9.99 3.21 -3.99
C ALA A 58 -10.27 3.57 -2.54
N ILE A 59 -10.31 2.58 -1.65
CA ILE A 59 -10.68 2.78 -0.25
C ILE A 59 -9.39 2.83 0.58
N PRO A 60 -9.10 3.94 1.28
CA PRO A 60 -7.97 4.02 2.21
C PRO A 60 -8.12 2.98 3.32
N LEU A 61 -6.99 2.41 3.77
CA LEU A 61 -6.96 1.45 4.88
C LEU A 61 -7.02 2.15 6.24
#